data_AF-A0A960MHQ2-F1
#
_entry.id   AF-A0A960MHQ2-F1
#
_cell.length_a   1.000
_cell.length_b   1.000
_cell.length_c   1.000
_cell.angle_alpha   90.00
_cell.angle_beta   90.00
_cell.angle_gamma   90.00
#
_symmetry.space_group_name_H-M   'P 1'
#
loop_
_entity.id
_entity.type
_entity.pdbx_description
1 polymer ?
#
loop_
_entity_poly.entity_id
_entity_poly.type
_entity_poly.pdbx_seq_one_letter_code
_entity_poly.pdbx_strand_id
1 'polypeptide(L)'
;LNPAAEEFRSLEPNRSLLETLANETGGRVLTLEELPDFLPTLASLEAPVTETWTKPLWHAPWVFLLALACFAGEWALRRKKGIL
;
A
#
# COMPACT_ATOMS: atom_id res chain seq x y z
N LEU A 1 29.93 -19.32 -13.76
CA LEU A 1 30.12 -18.76 -12.41
C LEU A 1 28.72 -18.51 -11.85
N ASN A 2 28.33 -19.25 -10.82
CA ASN A 2 26.97 -19.21 -10.27
C ASN A 2 26.94 -18.17 -9.14
N PRO A 3 26.35 -16.97 -9.33
CA PRO A 3 26.40 -15.88 -8.36
C PRO A 3 25.78 -16.25 -7.00
N ALA A 4 24.80 -17.16 -6.99
CA ALA A 4 24.20 -17.67 -5.76
C ALA A 4 25.20 -18.44 -4.87
N ALA A 5 26.23 -19.07 -5.45
CA ALA A 5 27.23 -19.82 -4.68
C ALA A 5 28.28 -18.91 -4.00
N GLU A 6 28.42 -17.66 -4.46
CA GLU A 6 29.28 -16.65 -3.83
C GLU A 6 28.60 -16.06 -2.57
N GLU A 7 27.29 -15.85 -2.59
CA GLU A 7 26.50 -15.31 -1.46
C GLU A 7 26.52 -16.23 -0.23
N PHE A 8 26.53 -17.55 -0.40
CA PHE A 8 26.65 -18.52 0.70
C PHE A 8 28.08 -18.71 1.20
N ARG A 9 29.08 -18.13 0.54
CA ARG A 9 30.51 -18.30 0.87
C ARG A 9 30.99 -17.30 1.91
N SER A 10 30.38 -16.12 1.98
CA SER A 10 30.62 -15.13 3.03
C SER A 10 29.59 -15.31 4.13
N LEU A 11 29.98 -15.95 5.24
CA LEU A 11 29.18 -16.01 6.47
C LEU A 11 29.16 -14.68 7.23
N GLU A 12 29.83 -13.65 6.70
CA GLU A 12 29.87 -12.31 7.28
C GLU A 12 28.70 -11.47 6.75
N PRO A 13 27.93 -10.79 7.62
CA PRO A 13 26.85 -9.91 7.20
C PRO A 13 27.38 -8.82 6.25
N ASN A 14 26.82 -8.75 5.04
CA ASN A 14 27.16 -7.67 4.11
C ASN A 14 26.50 -6.35 4.56
N ARG A 15 27.20 -5.63 5.43
CA ARG A 15 26.76 -4.34 5.99
C ARG A 15 26.44 -3.31 4.89
N SER A 16 27.22 -3.30 3.80
CA SER A 16 27.03 -2.35 2.70
C SER A 16 25.70 -2.54 1.96
N LEU A 17 25.27 -3.79 1.76
CA LEU A 17 23.96 -4.11 1.18
C LEU A 17 22.82 -3.76 2.13
N LEU A 18 23.00 -4.05 3.42
CA LEU A 18 22.01 -3.73 4.45
C LEU A 18 21.80 -2.21 4.56
N GLU A 19 22.87 -1.41 4.49
CA GLU A 19 22.79 0.06 4.50
C GLU A 19 22.10 0.62 3.26
N THR A 20 22.38 0.03 2.09
CA THR A 20 21.71 0.41 0.84
C THR A 20 20.20 0.15 0.92
N LEU A 21 19.80 -1.04 1.39
CA LEU A 21 18.40 -1.40 1.59
C LEU A 21 17.71 -0.49 2.60
N ALA A 22 18.39 -0.18 3.71
CA ALA A 22 17.88 0.74 4.72
C ALA A 22 17.63 2.15 4.12
N ASN A 23 18.57 2.69 3.34
CA ASN A 23 18.41 3.99 2.70
C ASN A 23 17.24 4.02 1.69
N GLU A 24 17.06 2.98 0.89
CA GLU A 24 15.98 2.94 -0.11
C GLU A 24 14.59 2.77 0.53
N THR A 25 14.50 2.06 1.64
CA THR A 25 13.24 1.78 2.34
C THR A 25 12.89 2.82 3.41
N GLY A 26 13.78 3.78 3.67
CA GLY A 26 13.68 4.72 4.79
C GLY A 26 13.91 4.07 6.17
N GLY A 27 14.47 2.86 6.19
CA GLY A 27 14.84 2.12 7.38
C GLY A 27 16.24 2.48 7.91
N ARG A 28 16.72 1.73 8.91
CA ARG A 28 18.06 1.86 9.51
C ARG A 28 18.64 0.48 9.78
N VAL A 29 19.95 0.31 9.57
CA VAL A 29 20.70 -0.87 10.02
C VAL A 29 21.10 -0.67 11.48
N LEU A 30 20.80 -1.66 12.32
CA LEU A 30 21.16 -1.66 13.74
C LEU A 30 22.27 -2.67 14.00
N THR A 31 23.19 -2.34 14.90
CA THR A 31 24.12 -3.32 15.45
C THR A 31 23.52 -4.03 16.67
N LEU A 32 24.14 -5.13 17.09
CA LEU A 32 23.62 -5.94 18.20
C LEU A 32 23.70 -5.17 19.53
N GLU A 33 24.66 -4.26 19.65
CA GLU A 33 24.87 -3.39 20.80
C GLU A 33 23.82 -2.28 20.90
N GLU A 34 23.23 -1.86 19.77
CA GLU A 34 22.21 -0.81 19.69
C GLU A 34 20.79 -1.35 19.89
N LEU A 35 20.62 -2.68 19.85
CA LEU A 35 19.33 -3.35 19.99
C LEU A 35 18.60 -3.02 21.30
N PRO A 36 19.25 -3.00 22.49
CA PRO A 36 18.57 -2.70 23.75
C PRO A 36 17.95 -1.30 23.79
N ASP A 37 18.63 -0.32 23.19
CA ASP A 37 18.19 1.08 23.16
C ASP A 37 17.12 1.34 22.09
N PHE A 38 17.07 0.50 21.05
CA PHE A 38 16.07 0.59 19.97
C PHE A 38 14.73 -0.09 20.28
N LEU A 39 14.71 -1.11 21.14
CA LEU A 39 13.48 -1.78 21.59
C LEU A 39 12.37 -0.83 22.08
N PRO A 40 12.64 0.19 22.93
CA PRO A 40 11.62 1.15 23.34
C PRO A 40 11.14 2.04 22.19
N THR A 41 11.98 2.34 21.19
CA THR A 41 11.60 3.10 20.00
C THR A 41 10.68 2.28 19.08
N LEU A 42 10.91 0.97 18.94
CA LEU A 42 10.00 0.07 18.20
C LEU A 42 8.59 0.06 18.76
N ALA A 43 8.44 0.05 20.08
CA ALA A 43 7.12 0.12 20.72
C ALA A 43 6.41 1.45 20.45
N SER A 44 7.16 2.53 20.20
CA SER A 44 6.63 3.86 19.86
C SER A 44 6.46 4.10 18.37
N LEU A 45 7.08 3.29 17.52
CA LEU A 45 6.86 3.30 16.08
C LEU A 45 5.48 2.71 15.85
N GLU A 46 4.47 3.58 15.83
CA GLU A 46 3.19 3.30 15.20
C GLU A 46 3.47 2.91 13.76
N ALA A 47 3.70 1.61 13.53
CA ALA A 47 3.68 1.05 12.19
C ALA A 47 2.36 1.51 11.60
N PRO A 48 2.35 2.34 10.53
CA PRO A 48 1.12 2.76 9.92
C PRO A 48 0.50 1.49 9.37
N VAL A 49 -0.42 0.90 10.14
CA VAL A 49 -1.24 -0.21 9.71
C VAL A 49 -1.92 0.36 8.49
N THR A 50 -1.42 -0.04 7.33
CA THR A 50 -1.99 0.35 6.06
C THR A 50 -3.27 -0.45 5.99
N GLU A 51 -4.26 -0.05 6.76
CA GLU A 51 -5.63 -0.46 6.56
C GLU A 51 -5.96 0.05 5.17
N THR A 52 -6.03 -0.88 4.24
CA THR A 52 -6.54 -0.63 2.89
C THR A 52 -8.00 -0.24 3.07
N TRP A 53 -8.26 1.04 3.38
CA TRP A 53 -9.58 1.62 3.57
C TRP A 53 -10.32 1.60 2.24
N THR A 54 -10.85 0.43 1.90
CA THR A 54 -11.73 0.26 0.77
C THR A 54 -13.08 0.75 1.23
N LYS A 55 -13.38 2.03 1.07
CA LYS A 55 -14.74 2.55 1.28
C LYS A 55 -15.59 2.12 0.08
N PRO A 56 -16.59 1.24 0.26
CA PRO A 56 -17.51 0.91 -0.82
C PRO A 56 -18.16 2.18 -1.37
N LEU A 57 -18.10 2.37 -2.70
CA LEU A 57 -18.85 3.43 -3.38
C LEU A 57 -20.36 3.38 -3.05
N TRP A 58 -20.87 2.18 -2.73
CA TRP A 58 -22.26 1.90 -2.39
C TRP A 58 -22.73 2.48 -1.05
N HIS A 59 -21.83 2.91 -0.16
CA HIS A 59 -22.24 3.60 1.07
C HIS A 59 -22.70 5.03 0.82
N ALA A 60 -22.55 5.55 -0.41
CA ALA A 60 -22.99 6.87 -0.78
C ALA A 60 -24.37 6.79 -1.46
N PRO A 61 -25.47 7.24 -0.81
CA PRO A 61 -26.83 7.17 -1.39
C PRO A 61 -26.96 7.97 -2.70
N TRP A 62 -26.09 8.95 -2.93
CA TRP A 62 -26.06 9.71 -4.17
C TRP A 62 -25.63 8.87 -5.39
N VAL A 63 -24.82 7.82 -5.21
CA VAL A 63 -24.42 6.91 -6.31
C VAL A 63 -25.63 6.14 -6.82
N PHE A 64 -26.50 5.70 -5.91
CA PHE A 64 -27.77 5.08 -6.27
C PHE A 64 -28.69 6.05 -7.01
N LEU A 65 -28.81 7.30 -6.54
CA LEU A 65 -29.60 8.34 -7.22
C LEU A 65 -29.05 8.66 -8.61
N LEU A 66 -27.72 8.68 -8.78
CA LEU A 66 -27.07 8.87 -10.08
C LEU A 66 -27.44 7.73 -11.04
N ALA A 67 -27.35 6.47 -10.59
CA ALA A 67 -27.73 5.32 -11.40
C ALA A 67 -29.21 5.36 -11.81
N LEU A 68 -30.11 5.72 -10.88
CA LEU A 68 -31.53 5.90 -11.16
C LEU A 68 -31.78 7.05 -12.14
N ALA A 69 -31.05 8.16 -12.02
CA ALA A 69 -31.14 9.29 -12.93
C ALA A 69 -30.61 8.94 -14.33
N CYS A 70 -29.55 8.13 -14.45
CA CYS A 70 -29.09 7.61 -15.73
C CYS A 70 -30.16 6.73 -16.39
N PHE A 71 -30.78 5.83 -15.62
CA PHE A 71 -31.85 4.97 -16.12
C PHE A 71 -33.09 5.75 -16.55
N ALA A 72 -33.56 6.67 -15.70
CA ALA A 72 -34.69 7.55 -16.00
C ALA A 72 -34.37 8.51 -17.16
N GLY A 73 -33.12 8.98 -17.25
CA GLY A 73 -32.62 9.83 -18.32
C GLY A 73 -32.59 9.10 -19.66
N GLU A 74 -32.11 7.86 -19.69
CA GLU A 74 -32.18 7.00 -20.88
C GLU A 74 -33.64 6.75 -21.30
N TRP A 75 -34.50 6.42 -20.34
CA TRP A 75 -35.93 6.24 -20.60
C TRP A 75 -36.58 7.52 -21.16
N ALA A 76 -36.27 8.68 -20.57
CA ALA A 76 -36.80 9.96 -21.01
C ALA A 76 -36.26 10.36 -22.40
N LEU A 77 -34.97 10.10 -22.68
CA LEU A 77 -34.36 10.32 -23.99
C LEU A 77 -34.98 9.41 -25.06
N ARG A 78 -35.18 8.12 -24.76
CA ARG A 78 -35.86 7.17 -25.64
C ARG A 78 -37.31 7.60 -25.89
N ARG A 79 -38.01 8.06 -24.85
CA ARG A 79 -39.41 8.52 -24.98
C ARG A 79 -39.53 9.81 -25.79
N LYS A 80 -38.61 10.75 -25.63
CA LYS A 80 -38.59 12.01 -26.39
C LYS A 80 -38.15 11.83 -27.85
N LYS A 81 -37.32 10.83 -28.17
CA LYS A 81 -36.88 10.54 -29.55
C LYS A 81 -37.87 9.64 -30.33
N GLY A 82 -38.88 9.07 -29.68
CA GLY A 82 -39.91 8.24 -30.32
C GLY A 82 -41.28 8.91 -30.51
N ILE A 83 -41.54 10.05 -29.85
CA ILE A 83 -42.75 10.86 -30.01
C ILE A 83 -42.34 12.32 -29.87
N LEU A 84 -41.93 12.92 -30.99
CA LEU A 84 -42.10 14.32 -31.37
C LEU A 84 -41.91 14.40 -32.88
#